data_AF-A0A1M6KYE4-F1
#
_entry.id   AF-A0A1M6KYE4-F1
#
_cell.length_a   1.000
_cell.length_b   1.000
_cell.length_c   1.000
_cell.angle_alpha   90.00
_cell.angle_beta   90.00
_cell.angle_gamma   90.00
#
_symmetry.space_group_name_H-M   'P 1'
#
loop_
_entity.id
_entity.type
_entity.pdbx_description
1 polymer ?
#
loop_
_entity_poly.entity_id
_entity_poly.type
_entity_poly.pdbx_seq_one_letter_code
_entity_poly.pdbx_strand_id
1 'polypeptide(L)'
;MKKFISGLIIGSMLMTGAAYAAGAKIEVTFKPLKYYVDGVEKVPPADQAGFIYKGRTYVPLAFVSESLGKEVKWDGTTSSIYIGTQPAKTESKTSQSYENGTYRGAYIDGGYMQVGVEFKLEDNIIKSMALKHLEYKGINYLKEEENKTVVGVRGQYQKLADYLVGKDIRDSLSDLYDPGKIVTENVDALTGATLRSGKIISSVRDALNRGVYKY
;
A
#
# COMPACT_ATOMS: atom_id res chain seq x y z
N MET A 1 -42.22 -10.66 60.48
CA MET A 1 -42.60 -9.99 59.22
C MET A 1 -41.52 -10.25 58.17
N LYS A 2 -41.92 -10.84 57.02
CA LYS A 2 -41.33 -10.80 55.65
C LYS A 2 -39.78 -10.98 55.55
N LYS A 3 -39.26 -12.21 55.46
CA LYS A 3 -38.91 -13.01 54.25
C LYS A 3 -38.18 -12.23 53.14
N PHE A 4 -36.90 -12.57 52.89
CA PHE A 4 -36.35 -12.64 51.53
C PHE A 4 -35.38 -13.81 51.40
N ILE A 5 -35.56 -14.57 50.34
CA ILE A 5 -35.07 -15.92 50.09
C ILE A 5 -33.74 -15.81 49.33
N SER A 6 -32.73 -16.53 49.83
CA SER A 6 -31.48 -16.80 49.13
C SER A 6 -31.73 -17.82 48.02
N GLY A 7 -31.49 -17.44 46.77
CA GLY A 7 -31.64 -18.30 45.60
C GLY A 7 -30.31 -18.45 44.88
N LEU A 8 -29.75 -19.65 44.97
CA LEU A 8 -28.59 -20.14 44.23
C LEU A 8 -29.01 -20.49 42.80
N ILE A 9 -28.32 -19.98 41.76
CA ILE A 9 -28.33 -20.59 40.42
C ILE A 9 -26.89 -20.68 39.91
N ILE A 10 -26.49 -21.93 39.68
CA ILE A 10 -25.28 -22.37 39.00
C ILE A 10 -25.51 -22.17 37.49
N GLY A 11 -24.62 -21.43 36.83
CA GLY A 11 -24.55 -21.35 35.38
C GLY A 11 -23.10 -21.52 34.93
N SER A 12 -22.68 -22.76 34.71
CA SER A 12 -21.42 -23.09 34.06
C SER A 12 -21.41 -22.55 32.63
N MET A 13 -20.61 -21.52 32.35
CA MET A 13 -20.29 -21.13 30.98
C MET A 13 -18.80 -21.31 30.75
N LEU A 14 -18.45 -22.47 30.20
CA LEU A 14 -17.22 -22.70 29.47
C LEU A 14 -17.19 -21.70 28.31
N MET A 15 -16.43 -20.61 28.44
CA MET A 15 -16.02 -19.81 27.29
C MET A 15 -14.67 -20.32 26.81
N THR A 16 -14.73 -21.02 25.67
CA THR A 16 -13.62 -21.21 24.75
C THR A 16 -12.87 -19.90 24.55
N GLY A 17 -11.58 -19.88 24.88
CA GLY A 17 -10.74 -18.70 24.77
C GLY A 17 -10.62 -18.26 23.31
N ALA A 18 -11.24 -17.13 22.97
CA ALA A 18 -10.79 -16.35 21.82
C ALA A 18 -9.52 -15.61 22.25
N ALA A 19 -8.38 -16.00 21.69
CA ALA A 19 -7.15 -15.24 21.82
C ALA A 19 -7.31 -13.92 21.03
N TYR A 20 -7.65 -12.85 21.72
CA TYR A 20 -7.56 -11.50 21.16
C TYR A 20 -6.11 -11.04 21.23
N ALA A 21 -5.55 -10.61 20.11
CA ALA A 21 -4.29 -9.87 20.12
C ALA A 21 -4.52 -8.57 20.92
N ALA A 22 -3.97 -8.51 22.13
CA ALA A 22 -4.01 -7.30 22.94
C ALA A 22 -3.08 -6.27 22.28
N GLY A 23 -3.65 -5.43 21.40
CA GLY A 23 -2.97 -4.23 20.93
C GLY A 23 -2.54 -3.41 22.15
N ALA A 24 -1.26 -3.01 22.19
CA ALA A 24 -0.75 -2.19 23.27
C ALA A 24 -1.51 -0.86 23.29
N LYS A 25 -2.35 -0.64 24.32
CA LYS A 25 -3.02 0.64 24.53
C LYS A 25 -1.98 1.62 25.05
N ILE A 26 -1.86 2.78 24.40
CA ILE A 26 -1.07 3.90 24.90
C ILE A 26 -1.99 4.88 25.63
N GLU A 27 -1.67 5.20 26.87
CA GLU A 27 -2.34 6.28 27.60
C GLU A 27 -1.59 7.58 27.35
N VAL A 28 -2.32 8.59 26.89
CA VAL A 28 -1.79 9.92 26.60
C VAL A 28 -2.58 10.96 27.38
N THR A 29 -1.96 12.10 27.69
CA THR A 29 -2.60 13.21 28.37
C THR A 29 -2.74 14.40 27.43
N PHE A 30 -3.95 14.95 27.34
CA PHE A 30 -4.21 16.20 26.63
C PHE A 30 -4.23 17.37 27.63
N LYS A 31 -3.48 18.43 27.32
CA LYS A 31 -3.47 19.69 28.07
C LYS A 31 -3.71 20.84 27.08
N PRO A 32 -4.20 22.01 27.54
CA PRO A 32 -4.29 23.21 26.71
C PRO A 32 -2.88 23.75 26.43
N LEU A 33 -2.21 23.16 25.43
CA LEU A 33 -0.88 23.55 24.98
C LEU A 33 -0.97 24.82 24.12
N LYS A 34 -0.10 25.79 24.40
CA LYS A 34 0.10 26.98 23.55
C LYS A 34 1.41 26.85 22.80
N TYR A 35 1.41 27.24 21.53
CA TYR A 35 2.57 27.13 20.65
C TYR A 35 3.00 28.53 20.25
N TYR A 36 4.28 28.85 20.39
CA TYR A 36 4.84 30.13 19.96
C TYR A 36 5.99 29.86 18.99
N VAL A 37 5.95 30.51 17.83
CA VAL A 37 7.02 30.48 16.83
C VAL A 37 7.41 31.92 16.54
N ASP A 38 8.67 32.25 16.73
CA ASP A 38 9.20 33.61 16.63
C ASP A 38 8.41 34.64 17.46
N GLY A 39 8.01 34.23 18.67
CA GLY A 39 7.24 35.07 19.59
C GLY A 39 5.74 35.21 19.25
N VAL A 40 5.27 34.65 18.15
CA VAL A 40 3.87 34.70 17.72
C VAL A 40 3.14 33.41 18.09
N GLU A 41 1.96 33.53 18.71
CA GLU A 41 1.12 32.38 19.03
C GLU A 41 0.60 31.70 17.75
N LYS A 42 0.74 30.38 17.67
CA LYS A 42 0.30 29.53 16.56
C LYS A 42 -0.69 28.49 17.08
N VAL A 43 -1.68 28.15 16.26
CA VAL A 43 -2.74 27.21 16.62
C VAL A 43 -2.72 26.03 15.64
N PRO A 44 -2.58 24.78 16.11
CA PRO A 44 -2.65 23.61 15.23
C PRO A 44 -4.11 23.35 14.79
N PRO A 45 -4.31 22.52 13.74
CA PRO A 45 -5.63 22.02 13.38
C PRO A 45 -6.34 21.38 14.58
N ALA A 46 -7.66 21.57 14.68
CA ALA A 46 -8.45 21.22 15.86
C ALA A 46 -8.41 19.72 16.20
N ASP A 47 -8.24 18.85 15.20
CA ASP A 47 -8.16 17.40 15.32
C ASP A 47 -6.72 16.88 15.50
N GLN A 48 -5.73 17.78 15.49
CA GLN A 48 -4.30 17.45 15.57
C GLN A 48 -3.62 18.16 16.75
N ALA A 49 -4.33 18.38 17.86
CA ALA A 49 -3.67 18.93 19.04
C ALA A 49 -2.56 17.99 19.55
N GLY A 50 -1.42 18.57 19.96
CA GLY A 50 -0.35 17.82 20.60
C GLY A 50 -0.78 17.16 21.91
N PHE A 51 -0.10 16.08 22.28
CA PHE A 51 -0.38 15.30 23.48
C PHE A 51 0.90 14.98 24.25
N ILE A 52 0.76 14.62 25.52
CA ILE A 52 1.88 14.22 26.37
C ILE A 52 1.87 12.70 26.53
N TYR A 53 2.99 12.06 26.21
CA TYR A 53 3.20 10.64 26.40
C TYR A 53 4.54 10.42 27.10
N LYS A 54 4.52 9.73 28.26
CA LYS A 54 5.71 9.44 29.08
C LYS A 54 6.58 10.69 29.35
N GLY A 55 5.93 11.81 29.68
CA GLY A 55 6.61 13.08 29.97
C GLY A 55 7.17 13.82 28.74
N ARG A 56 6.90 13.35 27.52
CA ARG A 56 7.28 14.03 26.27
C ARG A 56 6.05 14.60 25.59
N THR A 57 6.15 15.84 25.13
CA THR A 57 5.11 16.47 24.31
C THR A 57 5.33 16.11 22.85
N TYR A 58 4.34 15.49 22.24
CA TYR A 58 4.28 15.18 20.81
C TYR A 58 3.40 16.22 20.14
N VAL A 59 3.89 16.79 19.04
CA VAL A 59 3.25 17.88 18.30
C VAL A 59 3.21 17.48 16.84
N PRO A 60 2.14 17.81 16.07
CA PRO A 60 2.10 17.47 14.66
C PRO A 60 3.27 18.09 13.91
N LEU A 61 3.98 17.24 13.18
CA LEU A 61 5.16 17.65 12.43
C LEU A 61 4.82 18.68 11.34
N ALA A 62 3.68 18.51 10.67
CA ALA A 62 3.19 19.43 9.63
C ALA A 62 2.98 20.84 10.19
N PHE A 63 2.25 20.94 11.31
CA PHE A 63 2.01 22.21 11.99
C PHE A 63 3.32 22.94 12.36
N VAL A 64 4.29 22.22 12.94
CA VAL A 64 5.59 22.81 13.31
C VAL A 64 6.35 23.29 12.06
N SER A 65 6.38 22.47 11.01
CA SER A 65 7.12 22.77 9.78
C SER A 65 6.52 23.94 9.01
N GLU A 66 5.19 23.97 8.86
CA GLU A 66 4.46 25.07 8.22
C GLU A 66 4.62 26.38 8.98
N SER A 67 4.61 26.31 10.32
CA SER A 67 4.87 27.49 11.17
C SER A 67 6.28 28.06 10.96
N LEU A 68 7.23 27.23 10.52
CA LEU A 68 8.60 27.60 10.15
C LEU A 68 8.77 27.88 8.64
N GLY A 69 7.68 27.92 7.87
CA GLY A 69 7.71 28.16 6.43
C GLY A 69 8.33 27.02 5.61
N LYS A 70 8.26 25.78 6.11
CA LYS A 70 8.76 24.58 5.41
C LYS A 70 7.60 23.66 5.05
N GLU A 71 7.60 23.19 3.81
CA GLU A 71 6.69 22.15 3.34
C GLU A 71 7.10 20.78 3.90
N VAL A 72 6.13 19.92 4.22
CA VAL A 72 6.37 18.52 4.59
C VAL A 72 5.92 17.61 3.46
N LYS A 73 6.81 16.72 3.01
CA LYS A 73 6.51 15.69 2.00
C LYS A 73 6.68 14.30 2.59
N TRP A 74 5.74 13.42 2.32
CA TRP A 74 5.81 12.00 2.65
C TRP A 74 6.14 11.19 1.41
N ASP A 75 7.16 10.34 1.53
CA ASP A 75 7.47 9.30 0.56
C ASP A 75 7.06 7.94 1.14
N GLY A 76 5.93 7.44 0.66
CA GLY A 76 5.38 6.16 1.09
C GLY A 76 6.20 4.94 0.64
N THR A 77 7.10 5.10 -0.34
CA THR A 77 7.96 4.01 -0.81
C THR A 77 9.07 3.73 0.19
N THR A 78 9.73 4.78 0.67
CA THR A 78 10.86 4.65 1.63
C THR A 78 10.45 4.89 3.08
N SER A 79 9.16 5.13 3.34
CA SER A 79 8.65 5.56 4.65
C SER A 79 9.41 6.78 5.18
N SER A 80 9.75 7.71 4.28
CA SER A 80 10.56 8.89 4.59
C SER A 80 9.71 10.15 4.67
N ILE A 81 10.01 11.00 5.66
CA ILE A 81 9.43 12.33 5.79
C ILE A 81 10.50 13.35 5.44
N TYR A 82 10.21 14.25 4.51
CA TYR A 82 11.08 15.36 4.13
C TYR A 82 10.48 16.68 4.61
N ILE A 83 11.33 17.52 5.21
CA ILE A 83 10.97 18.88 5.61
C ILE A 83 11.78 19.85 4.75
N GLY A 84 11.10 20.67 3.97
CA GLY A 84 11.71 21.54 2.97
C GLY A 84 12.05 20.79 1.68
N THR A 85 13.29 20.93 1.21
CA THR A 85 13.74 20.28 -0.03
C THR A 85 13.89 18.79 0.18
N GLN A 86 13.12 18.01 -0.57
CA GLN A 86 13.44 16.61 -0.80
C GLN A 86 14.76 16.56 -1.58
N PRO A 87 15.78 15.82 -1.11
CA PRO A 87 16.97 15.59 -1.92
C PRO A 87 16.52 15.06 -3.27
N ALA A 88 17.16 15.50 -4.35
CA ALA A 88 16.94 14.89 -5.66
C ALA A 88 16.94 13.39 -5.45
N LYS A 89 15.92 12.68 -5.99
CA LYS A 89 15.96 11.21 -6.04
C LYS A 89 17.30 10.89 -6.70
N THR A 90 18.31 10.62 -5.88
CA THR A 90 19.40 9.78 -6.30
C THR A 90 18.65 8.52 -6.58
N GLU A 91 18.33 8.29 -7.86
CA GLU A 91 18.04 6.97 -8.35
C GLU A 91 19.20 6.15 -7.81
N SER A 92 18.97 5.55 -6.64
CA SER A 92 19.68 4.38 -6.21
C SER A 92 19.25 3.38 -7.26
N LYS A 93 19.91 3.44 -8.43
CA LYS A 93 19.99 2.33 -9.34
C LYS A 93 20.43 1.22 -8.44
N THR A 94 19.48 0.38 -8.06
CA THR A 94 19.75 -0.83 -7.32
C THR A 94 20.88 -1.47 -8.11
N SER A 95 22.05 -1.64 -7.50
CA SER A 95 23.22 -2.24 -8.17
C SER A 95 22.91 -3.64 -8.71
N GLN A 96 21.78 -4.20 -8.27
CA GLN A 96 21.09 -5.33 -8.82
C GLN A 96 20.72 -5.10 -10.28
N SER A 97 21.57 -5.59 -11.18
CA SER A 97 21.20 -5.85 -12.58
C SER A 97 20.55 -7.22 -12.66
N TYR A 98 19.53 -7.33 -13.51
CA TYR A 98 18.95 -8.59 -13.92
C TYR A 98 19.58 -9.07 -15.22
N GLU A 99 19.57 -10.38 -15.43
CA GLU A 99 20.06 -11.00 -16.66
C GLU A 99 19.09 -10.73 -17.82
N ASN A 100 19.63 -10.76 -19.04
CA ASN A 100 18.82 -10.64 -20.25
C ASN A 100 18.06 -11.95 -20.47
N GLY A 101 16.76 -11.86 -20.77
CA GLY A 101 15.93 -13.02 -21.02
C GLY A 101 14.45 -12.79 -20.76
N THR A 102 13.69 -13.86 -20.90
CA THR A 102 12.27 -13.93 -20.59
C THR A 102 12.09 -14.37 -19.15
N TYR A 103 11.24 -13.68 -18.42
CA TYR A 103 10.86 -13.95 -17.04
C TYR A 103 9.39 -14.36 -16.99
N ARG A 104 9.04 -15.23 -16.04
CA ARG A 104 7.66 -15.61 -15.73
C ARG A 104 7.44 -15.63 -14.24
N GLY A 105 6.35 -15.03 -13.80
CA GLY A 105 5.99 -15.01 -12.38
C GLY A 105 4.49 -14.94 -12.17
N ALA A 106 4.08 -15.21 -10.94
CA ALA A 106 2.68 -15.34 -10.58
C ALA A 106 2.37 -14.76 -9.20
N TYR A 107 1.16 -14.23 -9.07
CA TYR A 107 0.51 -13.97 -7.80
C TYR A 107 -0.51 -15.07 -7.53
N ILE A 108 -0.29 -15.80 -6.45
CA ILE A 108 -1.11 -16.93 -6.00
C ILE A 108 -1.72 -16.56 -4.66
N ASP A 109 -3.02 -16.78 -4.52
CA ASP A 109 -3.77 -16.52 -3.29
C ASP A 109 -4.84 -17.61 -3.11
N GLY A 110 -4.92 -18.17 -1.90
CA GLY A 110 -5.78 -19.32 -1.60
C GLY A 110 -5.50 -20.59 -2.42
N GLY A 111 -4.28 -20.75 -2.94
CA GLY A 111 -3.89 -21.87 -3.81
C GLY A 111 -4.24 -21.70 -5.29
N TYR A 112 -4.86 -20.57 -5.67
CA TYR A 112 -5.20 -20.27 -7.05
C TYR A 112 -4.30 -19.16 -7.58
N MET A 113 -3.76 -19.36 -8.79
CA MET A 113 -3.14 -18.26 -9.52
C MET A 113 -4.24 -17.24 -9.84
N GLN A 114 -3.99 -15.96 -9.58
CA GLN A 114 -4.92 -14.89 -9.96
C GLN A 114 -4.29 -13.99 -11.03
N VAL A 115 -2.98 -13.81 -11.00
CA VAL A 115 -2.22 -13.07 -12.02
C VAL A 115 -0.99 -13.87 -12.39
N GLY A 116 -0.74 -14.00 -13.69
CA GLY A 116 0.49 -14.55 -14.24
C GLY A 116 1.04 -13.58 -15.27
N VAL A 117 2.33 -13.29 -15.20
CA VAL A 117 3.03 -12.37 -16.11
C VAL A 117 4.14 -13.08 -16.85
N GLU A 118 4.40 -12.62 -18.07
CA GLU A 118 5.60 -12.93 -18.84
C GLU A 118 6.17 -11.62 -19.36
N PHE A 119 7.48 -11.40 -19.20
CA PHE A 119 8.12 -10.20 -19.73
C PHE A 119 9.56 -10.50 -20.16
N LYS A 120 10.06 -9.76 -21.15
CA LYS A 120 11.45 -9.85 -21.60
C LYS A 120 12.24 -8.68 -21.05
N LEU A 121 13.39 -8.96 -20.43
CA LEU A 121 14.38 -7.96 -20.04
C LEU A 121 15.58 -7.98 -20.99
N GLU A 122 16.02 -6.78 -21.36
CA GLU A 122 17.33 -6.54 -21.97
C GLU A 122 17.91 -5.28 -21.34
N ASP A 123 19.08 -5.39 -20.72
CA ASP A 123 19.77 -4.31 -20.00
C ASP A 123 18.88 -3.65 -18.94
N ASN A 124 18.13 -4.48 -18.19
CA ASN A 124 17.10 -4.09 -17.23
C ASN A 124 15.87 -3.38 -17.84
N ILE A 125 15.83 -3.16 -19.15
CA ILE A 125 14.69 -2.56 -19.83
C ILE A 125 13.69 -3.66 -20.19
N ILE A 126 12.43 -3.45 -19.80
CA ILE A 126 11.32 -4.34 -20.19
C ILE A 126 11.02 -4.13 -21.67
N LYS A 127 11.35 -5.11 -22.51
CA LYS A 127 11.10 -5.05 -23.96
C LYS A 127 9.69 -5.48 -24.35
N SER A 128 9.09 -6.35 -23.55
CA SER A 128 7.70 -6.80 -23.72
C SER A 128 7.13 -7.24 -22.39
N MET A 129 5.82 -7.13 -22.22
CA MET A 129 5.09 -7.62 -21.06
C MET A 129 3.71 -8.14 -21.46
N ALA A 130 3.31 -9.28 -20.91
CA ALA A 130 2.02 -9.91 -21.18
C ALA A 130 1.42 -10.52 -19.92
N LEU A 131 0.10 -10.39 -19.80
CA LEU A 131 -0.69 -11.11 -18.80
C LEU A 131 -0.98 -12.52 -19.33
N LYS A 132 -0.29 -13.53 -18.80
CA LYS A 132 -0.47 -14.94 -19.17
C LYS A 132 -1.65 -15.58 -18.45
N HIS A 133 -2.03 -15.01 -17.31
CA HIS A 133 -3.17 -15.44 -16.53
C HIS A 133 -3.78 -14.24 -15.82
N LEU A 134 -5.10 -14.12 -15.87
CA LEU A 134 -5.85 -13.13 -15.12
C LEU A 134 -7.20 -13.73 -14.75
N GLU A 135 -7.32 -14.20 -13.52
CA GLU A 135 -8.51 -14.86 -13.01
C GLU A 135 -8.83 -14.38 -11.60
N TYR A 136 -10.12 -14.23 -11.31
CA TYR A 136 -10.56 -13.96 -9.95
C TYR A 136 -11.96 -14.54 -9.73
N LYS A 137 -12.12 -15.26 -8.62
CA LYS A 137 -13.37 -15.96 -8.26
C LYS A 137 -13.91 -16.85 -9.41
N GLY A 138 -13.02 -17.56 -10.09
CA GLY A 138 -13.36 -18.48 -11.19
C GLY A 138 -13.72 -17.80 -12.52
N ILE A 139 -13.66 -16.47 -12.60
CA ILE A 139 -13.89 -15.73 -13.84
C ILE A 139 -12.54 -15.47 -14.49
N ASN A 140 -12.36 -15.94 -15.72
CA ASN A 140 -11.17 -15.65 -16.53
C ASN A 140 -11.35 -14.32 -17.26
N TYR A 141 -10.66 -13.29 -16.79
CA TYR A 141 -10.84 -11.93 -17.28
C TYR A 141 -10.29 -11.78 -18.70
N LEU A 142 -9.31 -12.60 -19.10
CA LEU A 142 -8.76 -12.58 -20.46
C LEU A 142 -9.76 -13.07 -21.51
N LYS A 143 -10.76 -13.86 -21.10
CA LYS A 143 -11.79 -14.44 -21.98
C LYS A 143 -13.17 -13.79 -21.84
N GLU A 144 -13.36 -12.92 -20.85
CA GLU A 144 -14.63 -12.24 -20.62
C GLU A 144 -14.84 -11.10 -21.63
N GLU A 145 -16.03 -11.03 -22.22
CA GLU A 145 -16.39 -10.07 -23.27
C GLU A 145 -17.69 -9.31 -22.97
N GLU A 146 -18.59 -9.87 -22.16
CA GLU A 146 -19.92 -9.32 -21.91
C GLU A 146 -19.96 -8.43 -20.67
N ASN A 147 -19.29 -8.85 -19.59
CA ASN A 147 -19.28 -8.11 -18.34
C ASN A 147 -18.36 -6.88 -18.44
N LYS A 148 -18.96 -5.71 -18.69
CA LYS A 148 -18.25 -4.42 -18.81
C LYS A 148 -17.31 -4.10 -17.64
N THR A 149 -17.67 -4.47 -16.42
CA THR A 149 -16.82 -4.27 -15.24
C THR A 149 -15.56 -5.14 -15.33
N VAL A 150 -15.71 -6.42 -15.67
CA VAL A 150 -14.57 -7.34 -15.82
C VAL A 150 -13.68 -6.92 -16.99
N VAL A 151 -14.29 -6.55 -18.13
CA VAL A 151 -13.58 -6.01 -19.30
C VAL A 151 -12.80 -4.74 -18.94
N GLY A 152 -13.43 -3.82 -18.20
CA GLY A 152 -12.79 -2.61 -17.72
C GLY A 152 -11.60 -2.93 -16.81
N VAL A 153 -11.78 -3.82 -15.83
CA VAL A 153 -10.70 -4.24 -14.92
C VAL A 153 -9.56 -4.89 -15.69
N ARG A 154 -9.83 -5.77 -16.65
CA ARG A 154 -8.80 -6.31 -17.57
C ARG A 154 -8.02 -5.17 -18.23
N GLY A 155 -8.73 -4.17 -18.77
CA GLY A 155 -8.12 -3.00 -19.39
C GLY A 155 -7.17 -2.25 -18.44
N GLN A 156 -7.55 -2.12 -17.17
CA GLN A 156 -6.67 -1.49 -16.17
C GLN A 156 -5.40 -2.32 -15.90
N TYR A 157 -5.49 -3.65 -15.79
CA TYR A 157 -4.31 -4.51 -15.69
C TYR A 157 -3.41 -4.40 -16.91
N GLN A 158 -4.00 -4.35 -18.11
CA GLN A 158 -3.24 -4.21 -19.35
C GLN A 158 -2.49 -2.88 -19.38
N LYS A 159 -3.15 -1.76 -19.03
CA LYS A 159 -2.50 -0.45 -18.93
C LYS A 159 -1.34 -0.41 -17.95
N LEU A 160 -1.44 -1.09 -16.80
CA LEU A 160 -0.34 -1.19 -15.85
C LEU A 160 0.82 -2.02 -16.38
N ALA A 161 0.54 -3.12 -17.10
CA ALA A 161 1.58 -3.93 -17.75
C ALA A 161 2.27 -3.15 -18.88
N ASP A 162 1.48 -2.46 -19.72
CA ASP A 162 1.99 -1.65 -20.84
C ASP A 162 2.83 -0.47 -20.34
N TYR A 163 2.46 0.14 -19.21
CA TYR A 163 3.21 1.23 -18.59
C TYR A 163 4.66 0.85 -18.27
N LEU A 164 4.92 -0.42 -17.97
CA LEU A 164 6.25 -0.93 -17.64
C LEU A 164 7.14 -1.13 -18.88
N VAL A 165 6.53 -1.33 -20.05
CA VAL A 165 7.28 -1.57 -21.29
C VAL A 165 8.10 -0.34 -21.67
N GLY A 166 9.37 -0.56 -22.02
CA GLY A 166 10.35 0.46 -22.37
C GLY A 166 11.07 1.10 -21.17
N LYS A 167 10.75 0.69 -19.93
CA LYS A 167 11.36 1.26 -18.72
C LYS A 167 12.30 0.30 -18.03
N ASP A 168 13.22 0.88 -17.26
CA ASP A 168 14.11 0.13 -16.37
C ASP A 168 13.29 -0.46 -15.22
N ILE A 169 13.26 -1.80 -15.15
CA ILE A 169 12.48 -2.56 -14.17
C ILE A 169 12.82 -2.18 -12.72
N ARG A 170 14.06 -1.72 -12.47
CA ARG A 170 14.54 -1.38 -11.13
C ARG A 170 13.87 -0.13 -10.57
N ASP A 171 13.47 0.78 -11.46
CA ASP A 171 12.87 2.06 -11.11
C ASP A 171 11.35 2.02 -11.30
N SER A 172 10.89 1.51 -12.45
CA SER A 172 9.50 1.65 -12.89
C SER A 172 8.51 0.77 -12.15
N LEU A 173 8.96 -0.31 -11.50
CA LEU A 173 8.08 -1.17 -10.71
C LEU A 173 7.48 -0.42 -9.51
N SER A 174 8.21 0.57 -8.98
CA SER A 174 7.76 1.38 -7.85
C SER A 174 6.59 2.32 -8.20
N ASP A 175 6.48 2.74 -9.45
CA ASP A 175 5.39 3.61 -9.92
C ASP A 175 4.02 2.95 -9.79
N LEU A 176 3.96 1.60 -9.83
CA LEU A 176 2.72 0.84 -9.70
C LEU A 176 2.12 0.90 -8.29
N TYR A 177 2.83 1.43 -7.30
CA TYR A 177 2.26 1.72 -5.98
C TYR A 177 1.34 2.95 -5.98
N ASP A 178 1.40 3.78 -7.01
CA ASP A 178 0.47 4.89 -7.24
C ASP A 178 -0.26 4.72 -8.58
N PRO A 179 -1.10 3.67 -8.70
CA PRO A 179 -1.73 3.31 -9.98
C PRO A 179 -2.67 4.38 -10.52
N GLY A 180 -3.17 5.30 -9.67
CA GLY A 180 -4.04 6.41 -10.09
C GLY A 180 -3.35 7.43 -11.01
N LYS A 181 -2.02 7.49 -11.02
CA LYS A 181 -1.24 8.31 -11.97
C LYS A 181 -1.08 7.66 -13.34
N ILE A 182 -1.32 6.35 -13.43
CA ILE A 182 -1.14 5.55 -14.64
C ILE A 182 -2.50 5.28 -15.30
N VAL A 183 -3.45 4.82 -14.48
CA VAL A 183 -4.81 4.45 -14.90
C VAL A 183 -5.77 5.49 -14.37
N THR A 184 -6.11 6.44 -15.22
CA THR A 184 -7.00 7.57 -14.89
C THR A 184 -8.48 7.28 -15.15
N GLU A 185 -8.78 6.21 -15.89
CA GLU A 185 -10.15 5.79 -16.19
C GLU A 185 -10.75 4.98 -15.03
N ASN A 186 -11.92 5.45 -14.56
CA ASN A 186 -12.73 4.73 -13.58
C ASN A 186 -13.61 3.71 -14.30
N VAL A 187 -13.62 2.48 -13.80
CA VAL A 187 -14.63 1.47 -14.16
C VAL A 187 -15.64 1.47 -13.02
N ASP A 188 -16.94 1.36 -13.31
CA ASP A 188 -18.02 1.46 -12.29
C ASP A 188 -17.65 0.78 -10.95
N ALA A 189 -17.67 1.58 -9.87
CA ALA A 189 -17.30 1.23 -8.48
C ALA A 189 -15.83 0.84 -8.20
N LEU A 190 -14.92 0.92 -9.17
CA LEU A 190 -13.49 0.65 -9.02
C LEU A 190 -12.66 1.84 -9.54
N THR A 191 -12.23 2.70 -8.62
CA THR A 191 -11.35 3.82 -8.93
C THR A 191 -9.91 3.35 -9.16
N GLY A 192 -9.13 4.20 -9.83
CA GLY A 192 -7.66 4.16 -9.91
C GLY A 192 -6.96 3.72 -8.61
N ALA A 193 -7.50 4.10 -7.45
CA ALA A 193 -6.94 3.86 -6.12
C ALA A 193 -7.23 2.47 -5.52
N THR A 194 -8.23 1.75 -6.03
CA THR A 194 -8.56 0.37 -5.60
C THR A 194 -7.85 -0.68 -6.47
N LEU A 195 -6.95 -0.24 -7.36
CA LEU A 195 -6.31 -1.09 -8.34
C LEU A 195 -5.39 -2.13 -7.69
N ARG A 196 -5.58 -3.37 -8.14
CA ARG A 196 -4.81 -4.55 -7.77
C ARG A 196 -3.40 -4.55 -8.39
N SER A 197 -2.79 -3.38 -8.55
CA SER A 197 -1.41 -3.21 -9.04
C SER A 197 -0.43 -4.01 -8.19
N GLY A 198 -0.71 -4.15 -6.89
CA GLY A 198 0.02 -5.05 -5.99
C GLY A 198 0.16 -6.48 -6.49
N LYS A 199 -0.81 -7.02 -7.25
CA LYS A 199 -0.70 -8.36 -7.84
C LYS A 199 0.27 -8.41 -9.02
N ILE A 200 0.32 -7.36 -9.85
CA ILE A 200 1.33 -7.24 -10.91
C ILE A 200 2.71 -7.08 -10.28
N ILE A 201 2.86 -6.19 -9.29
CA ILE A 201 4.11 -6.00 -8.54
C ILE A 201 4.59 -7.34 -7.97
N SER A 202 3.70 -8.07 -7.30
CA SER A 202 4.04 -9.37 -6.73
C SER A 202 4.41 -10.41 -7.78
N SER A 203 3.69 -10.48 -8.90
CA SER A 203 3.98 -11.43 -10.00
C SER A 203 5.32 -11.12 -10.66
N VAL A 204 5.65 -9.84 -10.85
CA VAL A 204 6.94 -9.41 -11.41
C VAL A 204 8.07 -9.72 -10.43
N ARG A 205 7.91 -9.44 -9.13
CA ARG A 205 8.91 -9.80 -8.11
C ARG A 205 9.13 -11.30 -8.01
N ASP A 206 8.06 -12.09 -8.06
CA ASP A 206 8.15 -13.55 -8.12
C ASP A 206 8.96 -14.00 -9.34
N ALA A 207 8.73 -13.41 -10.52
CA ALA A 207 9.51 -13.69 -11.72
C ALA A 207 11.00 -13.38 -11.53
N LEU A 208 11.32 -12.18 -11.06
CA LEU A 208 12.70 -11.73 -10.84
C LEU A 208 13.43 -12.61 -9.82
N ASN A 209 12.74 -13.03 -8.74
CA ASN A 209 13.29 -13.91 -7.72
C ASN A 209 13.57 -15.33 -8.23
N ARG A 210 12.78 -15.81 -9.21
CA ARG A 210 13.00 -17.11 -9.85
C ARG A 210 14.11 -17.08 -10.90
N GLY A 211 14.47 -15.91 -11.40
CA GLY A 211 15.46 -15.74 -12.46
C GLY A 211 14.89 -15.95 -13.86
N VAL A 212 15.80 -16.05 -14.84
CA VAL A 212 15.45 -16.16 -16.26
C VAL A 212 14.72 -17.48 -16.52
N TYR A 213 13.50 -17.38 -17.05
CA TYR A 213 12.72 -18.53 -17.51
C TYR A 213 13.25 -19.06 -18.86
N LYS A 214 13.72 -18.17 -19.74
CA LYS A 214 14.29 -18.51 -21.05
C LYS A 214 15.20 -17.39 -21.57
N TYR A 215 16.43 -17.70 -21.99
CA TYR A 215 17.34 -16.77 -22.68
C TYR A 215 16.92 -16.55 -24.15
#